data_AF-A0A380CBZ0-F1
#
_entry.id   AF-A0A380CBZ0-F1
#
_cell.length_a   1.000
_cell.length_b   1.000
_cell.length_c   1.000
_cell.angle_alpha   90.00
_cell.angle_beta   90.00
_cell.angle_gamma   90.00
#
_symmetry.space_group_name_H-M   'P 1'
#
loop_
_entity.id
_entity.type
_entity.pdbx_description
1 polymer ?
#
loop_
_entity_poly.entity_id
_entity_poly.type
_entity_poly.pdbx_seq_one_letter_code
_entity_poly.pdbx_strand_id
1 'polypeptide(L)'
;MPVIANTHPKGGVGKTTSSVNIVGEMKSDTVDLDTHTGLSIILGLRPEGKEISVKVPKTVDELIEIMTPYKNSDKTLLIDCGGFDSDLTRTAIAFADCVIVPSKDS
;
A
#
# COMPACT_ATOMS: atom_id res chain seq x y z
N MET A 1 11.81 7.46 -7.09
CA MET A 1 11.35 7.41 -5.70
C MET A 1 10.12 8.31 -5.60
N PRO A 2 9.14 8.06 -4.70
CA PRO A 2 9.42 7.17 -3.59
C PRO A 2 8.31 6.22 -3.12
N VAL A 3 8.27 6.00 -1.82
CA VAL A 3 7.26 5.25 -1.11
C VAL A 3 6.04 6.15 -0.92
N ILE A 4 4.88 5.68 -1.35
CA ILE A 4 3.58 6.34 -1.18
C ILE A 4 2.78 5.54 -0.16
N ALA A 5 2.39 6.16 0.96
CA ALA A 5 1.48 5.55 1.92
C ALA A 5 0.05 6.02 1.67
N ASN A 6 -0.85 5.10 1.33
CA ASN A 6 -2.28 5.35 1.25
C ASN A 6 -2.94 4.97 2.58
N THR A 7 -3.34 5.97 3.37
CA THR A 7 -3.67 5.75 4.77
C THR A 7 -4.84 6.60 5.26
N HIS A 8 -5.63 6.01 6.16
CA HIS A 8 -6.69 6.67 6.91
C HIS A 8 -7.21 5.69 7.98
N PRO A 9 -7.32 6.08 9.25
CA PRO A 9 -7.78 5.21 10.34
C PRO A 9 -9.27 4.83 10.28
N LYS A 10 -10.01 5.25 9.23
CA LYS A 10 -11.43 4.97 9.08
C LYS A 10 -11.61 3.91 8.00
N GLY A 11 -12.34 2.84 8.33
CA GLY A 11 -12.78 1.85 7.35
C GLY A 11 -13.81 2.45 6.38
N GLY A 12 -13.78 2.02 5.12
CA GLY A 12 -14.79 2.39 4.13
C GLY A 12 -14.64 3.77 3.46
N VAL A 13 -13.50 4.45 3.63
CA VAL A 13 -13.22 5.76 2.97
C VAL A 13 -12.61 5.63 1.56
N GLY A 14 -12.49 4.41 1.04
CA GLY A 14 -11.99 4.16 -0.32
C GLY A 14 -10.49 3.89 -0.45
N LYS A 15 -9.75 3.62 0.65
CA LYS A 15 -8.31 3.31 0.61
C LYS A 15 -7.92 2.27 -0.44
N THR A 16 -8.37 1.04 -0.27
CA THR A 16 -8.04 -0.06 -1.18
C THR A 16 -8.55 0.20 -2.60
N THR A 17 -9.71 0.84 -2.77
CA THR A 17 -10.23 1.22 -4.09
C THR A 17 -9.28 2.19 -4.79
N SER A 18 -8.79 3.23 -4.10
CA SER A 18 -7.78 4.13 -4.63
C SER A 18 -6.50 3.38 -4.97
N SER A 19 -6.01 2.51 -4.06
CA SER A 19 -4.79 1.73 -4.27
C SER A 19 -4.88 0.85 -5.52
N VAL A 20 -5.98 0.12 -5.73
CA VAL A 20 -6.18 -0.73 -6.92
C VAL A 20 -6.04 0.07 -8.22
N ASN A 21 -6.62 1.27 -8.29
CA ASN A 21 -6.57 2.10 -9.49
C ASN A 21 -5.18 2.72 -9.68
N ILE A 22 -4.57 3.24 -8.60
CA ILE A 22 -3.22 3.82 -8.65
C ILE A 22 -2.20 2.79 -9.11
N VAL A 23 -2.23 1.57 -8.55
CA VAL A 23 -1.33 0.48 -8.96
C VAL A 23 -1.51 0.12 -10.43
N GLY A 24 -2.76 0.06 -10.89
CA GLY A 24 -3.07 -0.24 -12.28
C GLY A 24 -2.49 0.76 -13.28
N GLU A 25 -2.54 2.06 -12.95
CA GLU A 25 -2.03 3.14 -13.79
C GLU A 25 -0.51 3.31 -13.68
N MET A 26 -0.01 3.40 -12.45
CA MET A 26 1.42 3.67 -12.15
C MET A 26 2.31 2.45 -12.35
N LYS A 27 1.74 1.24 -12.39
CA LYS A 27 2.48 -0.04 -12.40
C LYS A 27 3.52 -0.13 -11.27
N SER A 28 3.15 0.37 -10.09
CA SER A 28 4.01 0.40 -8.91
C SER A 28 4.17 -0.97 -8.29
N ASP A 29 5.31 -1.20 -7.62
CA ASP A 29 5.39 -2.28 -6.65
C ASP A 29 4.45 -1.97 -5.48
N THR A 30 3.89 -2.99 -4.84
CA THR A 30 2.77 -2.79 -3.91
C THR A 30 2.90 -3.62 -2.64
N VAL A 31 2.52 -3.01 -1.51
CA VAL A 31 2.41 -3.63 -0.18
C VAL A 31 0.97 -3.48 0.32
N ASP A 32 0.45 -4.53 0.95
CA ASP A 32 -0.86 -4.55 1.61
C ASP A 32 -0.65 -4.79 3.11
N LEU A 33 -0.99 -3.79 3.91
CA LEU A 33 -0.92 -3.84 5.38
C LEU A 33 -2.31 -4.04 6.01
N ASP A 34 -3.37 -4.15 5.22
CA ASP A 34 -4.69 -4.43 5.76
C ASP A 34 -4.79 -5.91 6.15
N THR A 35 -5.28 -6.19 7.35
CA THR A 35 -5.48 -7.55 7.86
C THR A 35 -6.43 -8.37 7.01
N HIS A 36 -7.34 -7.72 6.27
CA HIS A 36 -8.26 -8.38 5.34
C HIS A 36 -7.65 -8.62 3.95
N THR A 37 -6.45 -8.09 3.67
CA THR A 37 -5.69 -8.30 2.43
C THR A 37 -6.46 -7.97 1.14
N GLY A 38 -7.36 -6.99 1.22
CA GLY A 38 -8.30 -6.67 0.13
C GLY A 38 -7.59 -6.32 -1.18
N LEU A 39 -6.47 -5.58 -1.09
CA LEU A 39 -5.68 -5.21 -2.26
C LEU A 39 -5.06 -6.44 -2.92
N SER A 40 -4.44 -7.31 -2.12
CA SER A 40 -3.79 -8.54 -2.59
C SER A 40 -4.78 -9.47 -3.30
N ILE A 41 -5.97 -9.63 -2.72
CA ILE A 41 -7.06 -10.42 -3.31
C ILE A 41 -7.49 -9.83 -4.66
N ILE A 42 -7.83 -8.53 -4.70
CA ILE A 42 -8.34 -7.89 -5.93
C ILE A 42 -7.31 -7.93 -7.06
N LEU A 43 -6.04 -7.65 -6.75
CA LEU A 43 -4.97 -7.65 -7.76
C LEU A 43 -4.57 -9.07 -8.22
N GLY A 44 -4.80 -10.09 -7.40
CA GLY A 44 -4.62 -11.49 -7.76
C GLY A 44 -5.77 -12.08 -8.60
N LEU A 45 -6.97 -11.47 -8.56
CA LEU A 45 -8.13 -11.90 -9.36
C LEU A 45 -8.11 -11.39 -10.81
N ARG A 46 -7.02 -10.76 -11.25
CA ARG A 46 -6.87 -10.30 -12.63
C ARG A 46 -6.76 -11.50 -13.58
N PRO A 47 -7.04 -11.33 -14.89
CA PRO A 47 -6.90 -12.42 -15.85
C PRO A 47 -5.50 -13.03 -15.85
N GLU A 48 -5.40 -14.30 -16.23
CA GLU A 48 -4.15 -15.06 -16.27
C GLU A 48 -3.04 -14.30 -17.00
N GLY A 49 -1.88 -14.18 -16.35
CA GLY A 49 -0.72 -13.44 -16.85
C GLY A 49 -0.78 -11.93 -16.66
N LYS A 50 -1.80 -11.41 -15.97
CA LYS A 50 -1.97 -9.97 -15.65
C LYS A 50 -2.16 -9.70 -14.16
N GLU A 51 -1.99 -10.72 -13.31
CA GLU A 51 -1.96 -10.60 -11.87
C GLU A 51 -0.82 -9.67 -11.44
N ILE A 52 -1.07 -8.90 -10.38
CA ILE A 52 -0.04 -8.04 -9.79
C ILE A 52 0.31 -8.64 -8.43
N SER A 53 1.59 -9.01 -8.26
CA SER A 53 2.07 -9.54 -6.99
C SER A 53 2.10 -8.43 -5.93
N VAL A 54 1.54 -8.73 -4.76
CA VAL A 54 1.46 -7.81 -3.63
C VAL A 54 2.21 -8.42 -2.44
N LYS A 55 3.09 -7.62 -1.83
CA LYS A 55 3.84 -8.03 -0.64
C LYS A 55 2.98 -7.80 0.61
N VAL A 56 2.99 -8.75 1.54
CA VAL A 56 2.18 -8.70 2.77
C VAL A 56 3.07 -8.94 3.99
N PRO A 57 3.85 -7.92 4.44
CA PRO A 57 4.71 -8.06 5.60
C PRO A 57 3.89 -8.28 6.87
N LYS A 58 4.46 -9.02 7.81
CA LYS A 58 3.85 -9.34 9.11
C LYS A 58 4.53 -8.61 10.27
N THR A 59 5.73 -8.11 10.05
CA THR A 59 6.53 -7.41 11.06
C THR A 59 7.03 -6.06 10.56
N VAL A 60 7.39 -5.17 11.50
CA VAL A 60 7.98 -3.86 11.18
C VAL A 60 9.31 -4.04 10.46
N ASP A 61 10.12 -5.02 10.88
CA ASP A 61 11.41 -5.30 10.25
C ASP A 61 11.26 -5.75 8.79
N GLU A 62 10.33 -6.67 8.51
CA GLU A 62 10.00 -7.05 7.12
C GLU A 62 9.54 -5.86 6.27
N LEU A 63 8.71 -4.97 6.85
CA LEU A 63 8.27 -3.78 6.15
C LEU A 63 9.45 -2.83 5.85
N ILE A 64 10.36 -2.62 6.81
CA ILE A 64 11.56 -1.80 6.61
C ILE A 64 12.47 -2.41 5.53
N GLU A 65 12.68 -3.73 5.54
CA GLU A 65 13.44 -4.44 4.52
C GLU A 65 12.83 -4.27 3.12
N ILE A 66 11.49 -4.29 3.02
CA ILE A 66 10.80 -4.05 1.75
C ILE A 66 10.97 -2.61 1.28
N MET A 67 10.86 -1.62 2.16
CA MET A 67 10.86 -0.20 1.78
C MET A 67 12.28 0.35 1.52
N THR A 68 13.29 -0.16 2.22
CA THR A 68 14.67 0.37 2.16
C THR A 68 15.28 0.41 0.76
N PRO A 69 15.14 -0.61 -0.10
CA PRO A 69 15.62 -0.55 -1.48
C PRO A 69 15.00 0.57 -2.31
N TYR A 70 13.80 1.03 -1.94
CA TYR A 70 13.15 2.11 -2.64
C TYR A 70 13.75 3.46 -2.27
N LYS A 71 14.51 3.62 -1.17
CA LYS A 71 15.03 4.91 -0.69
C LYS A 71 16.02 5.67 -1.59
N ASN A 72 16.53 5.05 -2.64
CA ASN A 72 17.39 5.71 -3.63
C ASN A 72 17.10 5.16 -5.04
N SER A 73 15.88 4.66 -5.26
CA SER A 73 15.47 4.00 -6.49
C SER A 73 14.54 4.88 -7.30
N ASP A 74 14.56 4.74 -8.62
CA ASP A 74 13.57 5.36 -9.51
C ASP A 74 12.20 4.66 -9.47
N LYS A 75 12.13 3.46 -8.87
CA LYS A 75 10.87 2.72 -8.70
C LYS A 75 9.97 3.37 -7.65
N THR A 76 8.68 3.10 -7.79
CA THR A 76 7.62 3.55 -6.86
C THR A 76 7.09 2.35 -6.09
N LEU A 77 6.92 2.52 -4.77
CA LEU A 77 6.27 1.56 -3.89
C LEU A 77 4.98 2.18 -3.34
N LEU A 78 3.83 1.58 -3.61
CA LEU A 78 2.57 1.96 -2.98
C LEU A 78 2.28 1.03 -1.79
N ILE A 79 1.90 1.62 -0.65
CA ILE A 79 1.53 0.90 0.56
C ILE A 79 0.06 1.19 0.87
N ASP A 80 -0.80 0.17 0.77
CA ASP A 80 -2.19 0.26 1.24
C ASP A 80 -2.24 -0.03 2.74
N CYS A 81 -2.47 1.01 3.54
CA CYS A 81 -2.48 0.89 4.98
C CYS A 81 -3.85 0.40 5.50
N GLY A 82 -3.83 -0.37 6.59
CA GLY A 82 -5.04 -0.84 7.26
C GLY A 82 -5.91 0.28 7.86
N GLY A 83 -7.13 -0.09 8.26
CA GLY A 83 -8.12 0.81 8.85
C GLY A 83 -7.94 1.16 10.33
N PHE A 84 -6.74 1.03 10.91
CA PHE A 84 -6.46 1.35 12.31
C PHE A 84 -5.00 1.81 12.49
N ASP A 85 -4.74 2.47 13.62
CA ASP A 85 -3.39 2.90 13.99
C ASP A 85 -2.58 1.70 14.51
N SER A 86 -1.53 1.32 13.78
CA SER A 86 -0.66 0.18 14.06
C SER A 86 0.80 0.56 13.90
N ASP A 87 1.71 -0.21 14.48
CA ASP A 87 3.15 -0.01 14.28
C ASP A 87 3.54 -0.07 12.80
N LEU A 88 2.93 -0.97 12.02
CA LEU A 88 3.13 -1.07 10.58
C LEU A 88 2.65 0.20 9.86
N THR A 89 1.45 0.69 10.18
CA THR A 89 0.88 1.91 9.60
C THR A 89 1.77 3.13 9.92
N ARG A 90 2.18 3.30 11.18
CA ARG A 90 3.06 4.40 11.60
C ARG A 90 4.42 4.33 10.91
N THR A 91 4.99 3.14 10.79
CA THR A 91 6.27 2.91 10.11
C THR A 91 6.17 3.26 8.63
N ALA A 92 5.11 2.80 7.94
CA ALA A 92 4.88 3.13 6.54
C ALA A 92 4.76 4.64 6.33
N ILE A 93 4.00 5.35 7.19
CA ILE A 93 3.85 6.80 7.12
C ILE A 93 5.18 7.51 7.37
N ALA A 94 5.95 7.09 8.38
CA ALA A 94 7.23 7.71 8.72
C ALA A 94 8.29 7.53 7.62
N PHE A 95 8.18 6.47 6.82
CA PHE A 95 9.09 6.16 5.72
C PHE A 95 8.61 6.73 4.38
N ALA A 96 7.34 7.09 4.28
CA ALA A 96 6.73 7.58 3.06
C ALA A 96 7.19 8.99 2.72
N ASP A 97 7.33 9.24 1.44
CA ASP A 97 7.66 10.55 0.92
C ASP A 97 6.40 11.28 0.41
N CYS A 98 5.32 10.52 0.19
CA CYS A 98 3.99 11.05 -0.06
C CYS A 98 2.97 10.26 0.74
N VAL A 99 2.06 10.97 1.41
CA VAL A 99 0.94 10.37 2.12
C VAL A 99 -0.35 10.77 1.42
N ILE A 100 -1.09 9.79 0.91
CA ILE A 100 -2.42 9.95 0.35
C ILE A 100 -3.42 9.59 1.43
N VAL A 101 -4.37 10.50 1.69
CA VAL A 101 -5.42 10.32 2.71
C VAL A 101 -6.79 10.37 2.04
N PRO A 102 -7.32 9.23 1.57
CA PRO A 102 -8.67 9.18 1.01
C PRO A 102 -9.69 9.55 2.06
N SER A 103 -10.52 10.54 1.76
CA SER A 103 -11.60 11.01 2.61
C SER A 103 -12.91 10.99 1.81
N LYS A 104 -14.03 10.86 2.51
CA LYS A 104 -15.37 11.05 1.93
C LYS A 104 -16.01 12.28 2.58
N ASP A 105 -16.72 13.09 1.80
CA ASP A 105 -17.39 14.32 2.26
C ASP A 105 -18.76 14.09 2.94
N SER A 106 -19.04 12.86 3.42
CA SER A 106 -20.34 12.49 4.03
C SER A 106 -20.22 11.71 5.32
#